data_AF-A0A4X2M2D1-F1
#
_entry.id   AF-A0A4X2M2D1-F1
#
_cell.length_a   1.000
_cell.length_b   1.000
_cell.length_c   1.000
_cell.angle_alpha   90.00
_cell.angle_beta   90.00
_cell.angle_gamma   90.00
#
_symmetry.space_group_name_H-M   'P 1'
#
loop_
_entity.id
_entity.type
_entity.pdbx_description
1 polymer ?
#
loop_
_entity_poly.entity_id
_entity_poly.type
_entity_poly.pdbx_seq_one_letter_code
_entity_poly.pdbx_strand_id
1 'polypeptide(L)'
;MCFLNSSIKTGPCSSEGPDQEEIQLALHAAKRATREKIRSRFHSSSDLIHRLFVCISGVADQLQTNYASDLRSILKTLFEVMATKPDTEDGEKLKKVNQNLRSAALEDCALCQETISSSELAAKARDGDFEDPPEWVPDEACSYCTACKAPFTVIRRKHHCRSCGKIFCSRCSSHSAPLPRYGQMKPVRVCTHCYMFHVTPFYSDKAGI
;
A
#
# COMPACT_ATOMS: atom_id res chain seq x y z
N MET A 1 67.98 13.07 42.44
CA MET A 1 67.06 12.60 41.39
C MET A 1 67.14 11.08 41.35
N CYS A 2 66.01 10.46 41.68
CA CYS A 2 65.69 9.02 41.64
C CYS A 2 65.63 8.52 40.15
N PHE A 3 65.58 7.25 39.74
CA PHE A 3 65.01 6.02 40.30
C PHE A 3 65.65 4.75 39.67
N LEU A 4 65.51 3.64 40.40
CA LEU A 4 65.61 2.24 39.95
C LEU A 4 64.79 1.97 38.67
N ASN A 5 65.31 1.10 37.80
CA ASN A 5 64.53 0.48 36.73
C ASN A 5 64.02 -0.89 37.22
N SER A 6 62.73 -0.97 37.54
CA SER A 6 62.03 -2.20 37.98
C SER A 6 61.19 -2.77 36.84
N SER A 7 61.31 -4.08 36.67
CA SER A 7 60.56 -4.99 35.81
C SER A 7 59.07 -4.66 35.63
N ILE A 8 58.59 -4.74 34.39
CA ILE A 8 57.18 -5.04 34.11
C ILE A 8 57.11 -6.10 33.00
N LYS A 9 56.78 -7.33 33.40
CA LYS A 9 56.25 -8.37 32.51
C LYS A 9 54.84 -7.96 32.12
N THR A 10 54.60 -7.73 30.84
CA THR A 10 53.25 -7.57 30.29
C THR A 10 52.68 -8.95 29.99
N GLY A 11 51.78 -9.43 30.85
CA GLY A 11 50.89 -10.55 30.53
C GLY A 11 49.71 -10.07 29.69
N PRO A 12 49.17 -10.85 28.73
CA PRO A 12 47.98 -10.47 27.99
C PRO A 12 46.75 -10.60 28.89
N CYS A 13 46.04 -9.51 29.08
CA CYS A 13 44.71 -9.49 29.67
C CYS A 13 43.74 -10.18 28.71
N SER A 14 43.30 -11.39 29.05
CA SER A 14 42.20 -12.07 28.36
C SER A 14 40.90 -11.39 28.76
N SER A 15 40.51 -10.37 28.00
CA SER A 15 39.16 -9.80 28.06
C SER A 15 38.23 -10.74 27.28
N GLU A 16 37.73 -11.76 27.94
CA GLU A 16 36.61 -12.56 27.42
C GLU A 16 35.35 -11.67 27.43
N GLY A 17 35.05 -11.09 26.27
CA GLY A 17 33.71 -10.55 26.00
C GLY A 17 32.73 -11.71 25.84
N PRO A 18 31.44 -11.53 26.19
CA PRO A 18 30.48 -12.63 26.19
C PRO A 18 30.45 -13.32 24.82
N ASP A 19 30.66 -14.63 24.85
CA ASP A 19 30.76 -15.47 23.66
C ASP A 19 29.48 -15.29 22.82
N GLN A 20 29.65 -15.12 21.51
CA GLN A 20 28.53 -14.87 20.58
C GLN A 20 27.43 -15.95 20.68
N GLU A 21 27.80 -17.16 21.10
CA GLU A 21 26.92 -18.28 21.38
C GLU A 21 26.03 -18.05 22.63
N GLU A 22 26.59 -17.47 23.69
CA GLU A 22 25.86 -17.14 24.92
C GLU A 22 24.79 -16.06 24.66
N ILE A 23 25.13 -15.07 23.84
CA ILE A 23 24.20 -14.03 23.38
C ILE A 23 23.04 -14.64 22.58
N GLN A 24 23.32 -15.59 21.69
CA GLN A 24 22.28 -16.28 20.92
C GLN A 24 21.37 -17.13 21.80
N LEU A 25 21.93 -17.82 22.81
CA LEU A 25 21.17 -18.61 23.75
C LEU A 25 20.22 -17.74 24.59
N ALA A 26 20.72 -16.61 25.09
CA ALA A 26 19.95 -15.63 25.83
C ALA A 26 18.80 -15.05 24.98
N LEU A 27 19.06 -14.73 23.71
CA LEU A 27 18.04 -14.25 22.78
C LEU A 27 16.97 -15.31 22.50
N HIS A 28 17.36 -16.57 22.34
CA HIS A 28 16.42 -17.68 22.13
C HIS A 28 15.56 -17.93 23.37
N ALA A 29 16.15 -17.88 24.57
CA ALA A 29 15.42 -17.97 25.84
C ALA A 29 14.41 -16.82 25.99
N ALA A 30 14.81 -15.59 25.67
CA ALA A 30 13.90 -14.42 25.70
C ALA A 30 12.73 -14.57 24.71
N LYS A 31 12.98 -15.07 23.49
CA LYS A 31 11.94 -15.36 22.49
C LYS A 31 10.97 -16.43 22.97
N ARG A 32 11.47 -17.49 23.61
CA ARG A 32 10.65 -18.54 24.22
C ARG A 32 9.77 -18.02 25.35
N ALA A 33 10.34 -17.28 26.29
CA ALA A 33 9.60 -16.69 27.40
C ALA A 33 8.48 -15.75 26.92
N THR A 34 8.75 -14.96 25.87
CA THR A 34 7.73 -14.12 25.23
C THR A 34 6.59 -14.95 24.63
N ARG A 35 6.91 -16.04 23.94
CA ARG A 35 5.93 -16.97 23.36
C ARG A 35 5.08 -17.64 24.44
N GLU A 36 5.70 -18.09 25.53
CA GLU A 36 5.02 -18.71 26.67
C GLU A 36 4.09 -17.70 27.38
N LYS A 37 4.52 -16.45 27.54
CA LYS A 37 3.69 -15.35 28.10
C LYS A 37 2.47 -15.00 27.22
N ILE A 38 2.58 -15.13 25.90
CA ILE A 38 1.42 -14.97 25.00
C ILE A 38 0.50 -16.18 25.12
N ARG A 39 1.06 -17.39 25.12
CA ARG A 39 0.29 -18.64 25.22
C ARG A 39 -0.45 -18.77 26.56
N SER A 40 0.11 -18.26 27.65
CA SER A 40 -0.53 -18.27 28.97
C SER A 40 -1.78 -17.40 29.07
N ARG A 41 -2.02 -16.52 28.08
CA ARG A 41 -3.28 -15.75 27.98
C ARG A 41 -4.48 -16.59 27.54
N PHE A 42 -4.25 -17.80 27.04
CA PHE A 42 -5.28 -18.68 26.50
C PHE A 42 -5.44 -19.91 27.40
N HIS A 43 -6.69 -20.31 27.64
CA HIS A 43 -6.99 -21.41 28.56
C HIS A 43 -6.58 -22.78 27.99
N SER A 44 -6.56 -22.90 26.66
CA SER A 44 -6.21 -24.12 25.92
C SER A 44 -5.82 -23.76 24.49
N SER A 45 -5.16 -24.68 23.79
CA SER A 45 -4.97 -24.57 22.34
C SER A 45 -6.31 -24.55 21.59
N SER A 46 -7.34 -25.24 22.10
CA SER A 46 -8.70 -25.20 21.53
C SER A 46 -9.35 -23.82 21.66
N ASP A 47 -9.17 -23.15 22.81
CA ASP A 47 -9.64 -21.76 23.04
C ASP A 47 -8.96 -20.78 22.07
N LEU A 48 -7.64 -20.90 21.88
CA LEU A 48 -6.91 -20.09 20.91
C LEU A 48 -7.44 -20.28 19.48
N ILE A 49 -7.60 -21.53 19.05
CA ILE A 49 -8.10 -21.86 17.70
C ILE A 49 -9.52 -21.33 17.52
N HIS A 50 -10.39 -21.53 18.51
CA HIS A 50 -11.76 -21.05 18.46
C HIS A 50 -11.83 -19.52 18.34
N ARG A 51 -11.04 -18.78 19.13
CA ARG A 51 -10.97 -17.33 19.05
C ARG A 51 -10.42 -16.84 17.71
N LEU A 52 -9.41 -17.51 17.17
CA LEU A 52 -8.87 -17.21 15.85
C LEU A 52 -9.95 -17.41 14.77
N PHE A 53 -10.67 -18.53 14.82
CA PHE A 53 -11.75 -18.83 13.88
C PHE A 53 -12.87 -17.78 13.92
N VAL A 54 -13.33 -17.39 15.12
CA VAL A 54 -14.37 -16.36 15.28
C VAL A 54 -13.89 -15.01 14.71
N CYS A 55 -12.65 -14.61 14.99
CA CYS A 55 -12.08 -13.37 14.45
C CYS A 55 -11.99 -13.39 12.92
N ILE A 56 -11.46 -14.46 12.33
CA ILE A 56 -11.36 -14.60 10.87
C ILE A 56 -12.74 -14.60 10.23
N SER A 57 -13.69 -15.35 10.80
CA SER A 57 -15.06 -15.41 10.31
C SER A 57 -15.75 -14.05 10.39
N GLY A 58 -15.56 -13.29 11.47
CA GLY A 58 -16.10 -11.94 11.61
C GLY A 58 -15.51 -10.94 10.62
N VAL A 59 -14.20 -11.01 10.34
CA VAL A 59 -13.56 -10.19 9.30
C VAL A 59 -14.06 -10.58 7.91
N ALA A 60 -14.18 -11.89 7.63
CA ALA A 60 -14.70 -12.40 6.36
C ALA A 60 -16.15 -11.96 6.14
N ASP A 61 -17.01 -12.05 7.16
CA ASP A 61 -18.40 -11.59 7.11
C ASP A 61 -18.49 -10.08 6.89
N GLN A 62 -17.67 -9.29 7.58
CA GLN A 62 -17.62 -7.84 7.38
C GLN A 62 -17.14 -7.46 5.97
N LEU A 63 -16.20 -8.21 5.40
CA LEU A 63 -15.73 -8.00 4.03
C LEU A 63 -16.80 -8.38 3.02
N GLN A 64 -17.44 -9.53 3.21
CA GLN A 64 -18.51 -10.00 2.34
C GLN A 64 -19.73 -9.06 2.38
N THR A 65 -20.18 -8.62 3.56
CA THR A 65 -21.33 -7.73 3.69
C THR A 65 -21.04 -6.32 3.14
N ASN A 66 -19.85 -5.78 3.37
CA ASN A 66 -19.52 -4.42 2.95
C ASN A 66 -19.20 -4.30 1.45
N TYR A 67 -18.63 -5.35 0.85
CA TYR A 67 -18.15 -5.33 -0.54
C TYR A 67 -18.86 -6.36 -1.43
N ALA A 68 -19.99 -6.91 -0.99
CA ALA A 68 -20.73 -7.96 -1.70
C ALA A 68 -21.06 -7.58 -3.16
N SER A 69 -21.50 -6.34 -3.36
CA SER A 69 -21.85 -5.79 -4.67
C SER A 69 -20.64 -5.71 -5.59
N ASP A 70 -19.52 -5.23 -5.04
CA ASP A 70 -18.31 -4.96 -5.80
C ASP A 70 -17.68 -6.29 -6.24
N LEU A 71 -17.62 -7.27 -5.34
CA LEU A 71 -17.17 -8.63 -5.66
C LEU A 71 -18.03 -9.27 -6.76
N ARG A 72 -19.36 -9.15 -6.69
CA ARG A 72 -20.25 -9.66 -7.73
C ARG A 72 -20.03 -8.95 -9.06
N SER A 73 -19.80 -7.64 -9.05
CA SER A 73 -19.54 -6.84 -10.25
C SER A 73 -18.23 -7.23 -10.93
N ILE A 74 -17.16 -7.41 -10.14
CA ILE A 74 -15.85 -7.87 -10.61
C ILE A 74 -15.98 -9.27 -11.22
N LEU A 75 -16.59 -10.21 -10.50
CA LEU A 75 -16.77 -11.58 -10.98
C LEU A 75 -17.60 -11.61 -12.27
N LYS A 76 -18.70 -10.85 -12.34
CA LYS A 76 -19.51 -10.75 -13.55
C LYS A 76 -18.71 -10.24 -14.74
N THR A 77 -17.91 -9.19 -14.53
CA THR A 77 -17.05 -8.61 -15.58
C THR A 77 -16.02 -9.64 -16.07
N LEU A 78 -15.37 -10.37 -15.16
CA LEU A 78 -14.41 -11.41 -15.52
C LEU A 78 -15.07 -12.55 -16.30
N PHE A 79 -16.24 -13.02 -15.85
CA PHE A 79 -16.97 -14.06 -16.56
C PHE A 79 -17.42 -13.61 -17.95
N GLU A 80 -17.85 -12.35 -18.11
CA GLU A 80 -18.22 -11.78 -19.41
C GLU A 80 -17.03 -11.78 -20.38
N VAL A 81 -15.85 -11.35 -19.92
CA VAL A 81 -14.61 -11.33 -20.72
C VAL A 81 -14.13 -12.75 -21.05
N MET A 82 -14.35 -13.72 -20.15
CA MET A 82 -14.02 -15.12 -20.43
C MET A 82 -15.06 -15.81 -21.34
N ALA A 83 -16.30 -15.31 -21.36
CA ALA A 83 -17.38 -15.85 -22.17
C ALA A 83 -17.41 -15.27 -23.59
N THR A 84 -16.88 -14.07 -23.81
CA THR A 84 -16.64 -13.54 -25.15
C THR A 84 -15.47 -14.28 -25.78
N LYS A 85 -15.78 -15.26 -26.64
CA LYS A 85 -14.78 -15.81 -27.56
C LYS A 85 -14.28 -14.65 -28.43
N PRO A 86 -12.98 -14.56 -28.74
CA PRO A 86 -12.51 -13.62 -29.73
C PRO A 86 -13.09 -14.05 -31.08
N ASP A 87 -14.18 -13.39 -31.50
CA ASP A 87 -14.74 -13.60 -32.82
C ASP A 87 -13.66 -13.21 -33.84
N THR A 88 -13.15 -14.23 -34.51
CA THR A 88 -12.42 -14.13 -35.75
C THR A 88 -13.47 -14.21 -36.85
N GLU A 89 -13.31 -13.41 -37.91
CA GLU A 89 -14.24 -13.18 -39.05
C GLU A 89 -15.20 -12.00 -38.79
N ASP A 90 -14.98 -10.81 -39.34
CA ASP A 90 -15.00 -10.49 -40.77
C ASP A 90 -13.99 -9.39 -41.12
N GLY A 91 -13.17 -9.64 -42.15
CA GLY A 91 -12.23 -8.67 -42.68
C GLY A 91 -12.88 -7.87 -43.80
N GLU A 92 -12.68 -6.55 -43.81
CA GLU A 92 -11.85 -5.88 -44.82
C GLU A 92 -11.77 -4.37 -44.57
N LYS A 93 -10.53 -3.85 -44.61
CA LYS A 93 -10.06 -2.44 -44.44
C LYS A 93 -9.86 -2.07 -42.96
N LEU A 94 -8.65 -2.10 -42.41
CA LEU A 94 -7.49 -1.33 -42.87
C LEU A 94 -6.18 -2.04 -42.45
N LYS A 95 -5.35 -2.35 -43.45
CA LYS A 95 -4.01 -2.93 -43.31
C LYS A 95 -3.07 -1.96 -42.57
N LYS A 96 -2.08 -2.57 -41.87
CA LYS A 96 -0.83 -2.02 -41.31
C LYS A 96 -1.02 -1.56 -39.85
N VAL A 97 -0.62 -2.28 -38.80
CA VAL A 97 0.65 -2.98 -38.56
C VAL A 97 0.39 -4.13 -37.57
N ASN A 98 0.37 -5.38 -38.03
CA ASN A 98 0.60 -6.53 -37.14
C ASN A 98 1.33 -7.65 -37.89
N GLN A 99 2.64 -7.59 -37.80
CA GLN A 99 3.61 -8.68 -37.83
C GLN A 99 4.93 -7.94 -37.60
N ASN A 100 5.49 -7.97 -36.40
CA ASN A 100 6.19 -9.15 -35.95
C ASN A 100 5.82 -9.59 -34.53
N LEU A 101 5.32 -10.81 -34.51
CA LEU A 101 5.21 -11.71 -33.38
C LEU A 101 6.60 -11.99 -32.77
N ARG A 102 6.69 -11.84 -31.44
CA ARG A 102 7.51 -12.60 -30.48
C ARG A 102 9.04 -12.63 -30.66
N SER A 103 9.71 -12.05 -29.65
CA SER A 103 10.74 -12.66 -28.78
C SER A 103 11.84 -11.65 -28.46
N ALA A 104 11.83 -11.11 -27.24
CA ALA A 104 13.03 -10.74 -26.50
C ALA A 104 12.65 -10.25 -25.09
N ALA A 105 13.35 -10.80 -24.10
CA ALA A 105 13.62 -10.24 -22.77
C ALA A 105 12.44 -9.99 -21.80
N LEU A 106 12.35 -10.94 -20.88
CA LEU A 106 11.87 -10.76 -19.52
C LEU A 106 12.90 -9.88 -18.78
N GLU A 107 12.66 -8.58 -18.65
CA GLU A 107 13.44 -7.67 -17.80
C GLU A 107 12.73 -6.30 -17.72
N ASP A 108 11.96 -6.07 -16.65
CA ASP A 108 12.03 -4.84 -15.85
C ASP A 108 10.99 -4.90 -14.72
N CYS A 109 11.45 -5.41 -13.58
CA CYS A 109 10.79 -5.27 -12.31
C CYS A 109 11.04 -3.83 -11.79
N ALA A 110 9.98 -3.02 -11.71
CA ALA A 110 10.03 -1.63 -11.22
C ALA A 110 10.39 -1.49 -9.72
N LEU A 111 10.89 -2.54 -9.07
CA LEU A 111 11.34 -2.52 -7.68
C LEU A 111 12.88 -2.56 -7.51
N CYS A 112 13.67 -2.66 -8.60
CA CYS A 112 15.07 -3.10 -8.50
C CYS A 112 16.17 -2.07 -8.79
N GLN A 113 15.90 -0.81 -9.14
CA GLN A 113 16.98 0.17 -9.38
C GLN A 113 16.82 1.44 -8.53
N GLU A 114 17.12 1.30 -7.24
CA GLU A 114 17.73 2.43 -6.53
C GLU A 114 19.19 2.56 -7.00
N THR A 115 19.51 3.68 -7.66
CA THR A 115 20.76 4.48 -7.57
C THR A 115 20.97 5.29 -8.85
N ILE A 116 20.26 6.41 -8.99
CA ILE A 116 20.64 7.47 -9.92
C ILE A 116 20.71 8.80 -9.14
N SER A 117 21.85 9.45 -9.31
CA SER A 117 22.35 10.67 -8.67
C SER A 117 21.33 11.80 -8.57
N SER A 118 21.35 12.53 -7.43
CA SER A 118 20.42 13.59 -7.03
C SER A 118 20.44 14.87 -7.88
N SER A 119 21.00 14.87 -9.08
CA SER A 119 21.18 16.08 -9.90
C SER A 119 20.45 16.11 -11.24
N GLU A 120 19.73 15.05 -11.65
CA GLU A 120 19.10 15.00 -12.99
C GLU A 120 17.56 14.95 -13.01
N LEU A 121 16.89 15.19 -11.88
CA LEU A 121 15.41 15.29 -11.83
C LEU A 121 14.85 16.68 -12.15
N ALA A 122 15.70 17.68 -12.43
CA ALA A 122 15.27 19.05 -12.61
C ALA A 122 14.97 19.47 -14.07
N ALA A 123 15.24 18.62 -15.09
CA ALA A 123 15.31 19.10 -16.48
C ALA A 123 14.39 18.39 -17.51
N LYS A 124 13.32 17.71 -17.09
CA LYS A 124 12.30 17.16 -18.03
C LYS A 124 10.84 17.50 -17.72
N ALA A 125 10.57 18.58 -16.99
CA ALA A 125 9.26 19.22 -17.06
C ALA A 125 9.24 20.14 -18.30
N ARG A 126 9.05 19.55 -19.48
CA ARG A 126 8.63 20.32 -20.66
C ARG A 126 7.11 20.43 -20.61
N ASP A 127 6.65 21.67 -20.70
CA ASP A 127 5.27 22.12 -20.88
C ASP A 127 4.27 21.11 -21.45
N GLY A 128 3.11 21.01 -20.78
CA GLY A 128 1.83 20.71 -21.45
C GLY A 128 1.17 19.38 -21.09
N ASP A 129 0.62 19.27 -19.87
CA ASP A 129 -0.73 18.72 -19.58
C ASP A 129 -0.91 18.53 -18.06
N PHE A 130 -0.63 19.59 -17.29
CA PHE A 130 -1.17 19.64 -15.92
C PHE A 130 -2.63 20.07 -16.04
N GLU A 131 -3.53 19.17 -15.67
CA GLU A 131 -4.93 19.50 -15.53
C GLU A 131 -5.11 20.41 -14.32
N ASP A 132 -6.05 21.34 -14.40
CA ASP A 132 -6.42 22.13 -13.24
C ASP A 132 -7.03 21.22 -12.15
N PRO A 133 -6.63 21.37 -10.86
CA PRO A 133 -7.26 20.65 -9.78
C PRO A 133 -8.78 20.92 -9.74
N PRO A 134 -9.59 19.92 -9.38
CA PRO A 134 -11.03 20.11 -9.31
C PRO A 134 -11.39 21.16 -8.27
N GLU A 135 -12.42 21.96 -8.58
CA GLU A 135 -12.97 22.92 -7.64
C GLU A 135 -13.43 22.23 -6.36
N TRP A 136 -13.03 22.78 -5.22
CA TRP A 136 -13.43 22.23 -3.92
C TRP A 136 -14.82 22.71 -3.57
N VAL A 137 -15.66 21.76 -3.16
CA VAL A 137 -16.98 22.10 -2.64
C VAL A 137 -16.80 22.96 -1.38
N PRO A 138 -17.47 24.13 -1.27
CA PRO A 138 -17.45 24.94 -0.07
C PRO A 138 -17.95 24.15 1.14
N ASP A 139 -17.35 24.38 2.30
CA ASP A 139 -17.71 23.64 3.51
C ASP A 139 -19.18 23.84 3.88
N GLU A 140 -19.71 25.04 3.71
CA GLU A 140 -21.09 25.45 4.04
C GLU A 140 -22.11 24.67 3.22
N ALA A 141 -21.76 24.26 2.00
CA ALA A 141 -22.64 23.51 1.10
C ALA A 141 -22.78 22.03 1.49
N CYS A 142 -22.00 21.53 2.45
CA CYS A 142 -21.93 20.10 2.77
C CYS A 142 -22.09 19.81 4.27
N SER A 143 -23.27 19.35 4.66
CA SER A 143 -23.61 18.96 6.03
C SER A 143 -23.38 17.47 6.33
N TYR A 144 -23.16 16.64 5.30
CA TYR A 144 -23.00 15.19 5.42
C TYR A 144 -21.80 14.68 4.62
N CYS A 145 -21.14 13.63 5.09
CA CYS A 145 -20.06 12.98 4.34
C CYS A 145 -20.57 12.50 2.98
N THR A 146 -19.88 12.86 1.89
CA THR A 146 -20.28 12.51 0.52
C THR A 146 -20.46 11.00 0.33
N ALA A 147 -19.60 10.18 0.97
CA ALA A 147 -19.64 8.72 0.86
C ALA A 147 -20.64 8.09 1.84
N CYS A 148 -20.37 8.12 3.15
CA CYS A 148 -21.18 7.41 4.14
C CYS A 148 -22.44 8.15 4.60
N LYS A 149 -22.71 9.36 4.09
CA LYS A 149 -23.86 10.21 4.44
C LYS A 149 -24.02 10.55 5.93
N ALA A 150 -23.04 10.21 6.77
CA ALA A 150 -23.06 10.59 8.18
C ALA A 150 -22.89 12.12 8.34
N PRO A 151 -23.67 12.77 9.22
CA PRO A 151 -23.59 14.21 9.44
C PRO A 151 -22.24 14.62 10.01
N PHE A 152 -21.75 15.77 9.58
CA PHE A 152 -20.57 16.38 10.19
C PHE A 152 -20.93 16.99 11.54
N THR A 153 -19.99 16.88 12.48
CA THR A 153 -20.12 17.38 13.85
C THR A 153 -18.78 17.96 14.29
N VAL A 154 -18.71 18.56 15.48
CA VAL A 154 -17.45 19.07 16.05
C VAL A 154 -16.36 17.99 16.10
N ILE A 155 -16.76 16.73 16.32
CA ILE A 155 -15.87 15.56 16.38
C ILE A 155 -15.65 14.96 14.97
N ARG A 156 -16.70 14.90 14.14
CA ARG A 156 -16.59 14.43 12.75
C ARG A 156 -16.31 15.60 11.83
N ARG A 157 -15.03 15.95 11.69
CA ARG A 157 -14.57 17.06 10.84
C ARG A 157 -14.66 16.74 9.34
N LYS A 158 -14.72 17.81 8.54
CA LYS A 158 -14.75 17.80 7.07
C LYS A 158 -13.33 17.64 6.49
N HIS A 159 -13.21 16.90 5.40
CA HIS A 159 -11.96 16.73 4.66
C HIS A 159 -12.20 16.66 3.15
N HIS A 160 -11.49 17.46 2.38
CA HIS A 160 -11.56 17.42 0.93
C HIS A 160 -10.71 16.29 0.33
N CYS A 161 -11.27 15.63 -0.68
CA CYS A 161 -10.47 14.79 -1.57
C CYS A 161 -9.79 15.65 -2.62
N ARG A 162 -8.45 15.58 -2.69
CA ARG A 162 -7.66 16.38 -3.66
C ARG A 162 -7.87 15.95 -5.11
N SER A 163 -8.44 14.77 -5.35
CA SER A 163 -8.72 14.27 -6.69
C SER A 163 -10.11 14.59 -7.23
N CYS A 164 -11.12 14.81 -6.37
CA CYS A 164 -12.49 15.04 -6.84
C CYS A 164 -13.18 16.26 -6.21
N GLY A 165 -12.49 16.98 -5.32
CA GLY A 165 -12.99 18.22 -4.70
C GLY A 165 -14.11 18.04 -3.65
N LYS A 166 -14.71 16.85 -3.54
CA LYS A 166 -15.83 16.57 -2.61
C LYS A 166 -15.36 16.43 -1.16
N ILE A 167 -16.29 16.59 -0.22
CA ILE A 167 -16.05 16.58 1.23
C ILE A 167 -16.42 15.22 1.86
N PHE A 168 -15.51 14.70 2.69
CA PHE A 168 -15.60 13.40 3.34
C PHE A 168 -15.23 13.49 4.83
N CYS A 169 -15.60 12.47 5.61
CA CYS A 169 -15.06 12.29 6.96
C CYS A 169 -13.70 11.60 6.92
N SER A 170 -12.99 11.58 8.06
CA SER A 170 -11.66 10.99 8.19
C SER A 170 -11.61 9.54 7.71
N ARG A 171 -12.64 8.75 8.04
CA ARG A 171 -12.76 7.34 7.65
C ARG A 171 -12.94 7.13 6.15
N CYS A 172 -13.74 7.97 5.48
CA CYS A 172 -13.99 7.86 4.04
C CYS A 172 -12.89 8.49 3.18
N SER A 173 -11.91 9.13 3.81
CA SER A 173 -10.76 9.77 3.16
C SER A 173 -9.45 9.46 3.88
N SER A 174 -9.32 8.24 4.40
CA SER A 174 -8.16 7.81 5.19
C SER A 174 -6.90 7.54 4.36
N HIS A 175 -6.99 7.60 3.03
CA HIS A 175 -5.91 7.26 2.13
C HIS A 175 -5.20 8.51 1.57
N SER A 176 -3.95 8.30 1.14
CA SER A 176 -3.15 9.30 0.44
C SER A 176 -2.55 8.68 -0.82
N ALA A 177 -2.59 9.40 -1.94
CA ALA A 177 -2.00 8.99 -3.21
C ALA A 177 -1.37 10.20 -3.91
N PRO A 178 -0.29 10.02 -4.69
CA PRO A 178 0.21 11.08 -5.58
C PRO A 178 -0.83 11.36 -6.66
N LEU A 179 -0.94 12.61 -7.10
CA LEU A 179 -1.78 13.02 -8.23
C LEU A 179 -0.91 13.75 -9.27
N PRO A 180 -0.11 13.02 -10.08
CA PRO A 180 0.79 13.63 -11.05
C PRO A 180 0.09 14.52 -12.08
N ARG A 181 -1.14 14.16 -12.48
CA ARG A 181 -1.98 14.96 -13.39
C ARG A 181 -2.27 16.38 -12.88
N TYR A 182 -2.25 16.58 -11.55
CA TYR A 182 -2.45 17.89 -10.91
C TYR A 182 -1.15 18.48 -10.37
N GLY A 183 0.02 17.98 -10.81
CA GLY A 183 1.33 18.41 -10.33
C GLY A 183 1.64 18.00 -8.88
N GLN A 184 0.82 17.17 -8.25
CA GLN A 184 0.98 16.74 -6.86
C GLN A 184 1.78 15.44 -6.80
N MET A 185 3.10 15.53 -6.93
CA MET A 185 4.00 14.37 -6.86
C MET A 185 4.08 13.76 -5.45
N LYS A 186 3.86 14.58 -4.41
CA LYS A 186 3.79 14.09 -3.02
C LYS A 186 2.39 13.50 -2.75
N PRO A 187 2.28 12.40 -1.99
CA PRO A 187 0.98 11.85 -1.63
C PRO A 187 0.08 12.85 -0.92
N VAL A 188 -1.13 13.04 -1.45
CA VAL A 188 -2.16 13.93 -0.89
C VAL A 188 -3.42 13.14 -0.55
N ARG A 189 -4.23 13.69 0.37
CA ARG A 189 -5.45 13.01 0.85
C ARG A 189 -6.45 12.77 -0.28
N VAL A 190 -6.92 11.54 -0.39
CA VAL A 190 -7.96 11.14 -1.34
C VAL A 190 -9.06 10.34 -0.65
N CYS A 191 -10.28 10.39 -1.20
CA CYS A 191 -11.35 9.52 -0.72
C CYS A 191 -11.08 8.07 -1.13
N THR A 192 -11.70 7.12 -0.43
CA THR A 192 -11.54 5.68 -0.74
C THR A 192 -11.83 5.36 -2.20
N HIS A 193 -12.86 5.98 -2.79
CA HIS A 193 -13.16 5.83 -4.20
C HIS A 193 -11.99 6.29 -5.08
N CYS A 194 -11.56 7.55 -4.98
CA CYS A 194 -10.42 8.03 -5.80
C CYS A 194 -9.15 7.22 -5.57
N TYR A 195 -8.88 6.78 -4.34
CA TYR A 195 -7.73 5.93 -4.04
C TYR A 195 -7.75 4.62 -4.82
N MET A 196 -8.90 3.95 -4.90
CA MET A 196 -9.03 2.71 -5.68
C MET A 196 -8.73 2.95 -7.17
N PHE A 197 -9.16 4.08 -7.74
CA PHE A 197 -8.94 4.37 -9.16
C PHE A 197 -7.49 4.80 -9.47
N HIS A 198 -6.81 5.51 -8.54
CA HIS A 198 -5.42 5.96 -8.76
C HIS A 198 -4.36 4.93 -8.40
N VAL A 199 -4.69 3.95 -7.55
CA VAL A 199 -3.71 2.97 -7.04
C VAL A 199 -3.92 1.57 -7.61
N THR A 200 -5.10 1.25 -8.16
CA THR A 200 -5.30 -0.02 -8.85
C THR A 200 -5.12 0.15 -10.37
N PRO A 201 -4.16 -0.55 -11.00
CA PRO A 201 -3.88 -0.41 -12.44
C PRO A 201 -5.06 -0.78 -13.36
N PHE A 202 -6.07 -1.49 -12.84
CA PHE A 202 -7.17 -2.02 -13.62
C PHE A 202 -8.32 -1.03 -13.88
N TYR A 203 -8.32 0.15 -13.25
CA TYR A 203 -9.47 1.06 -13.27
C TYR A 203 -9.30 2.33 -14.13
N SER A 204 -8.14 2.52 -14.76
CA SER A 204 -7.85 3.76 -15.50
C SER A 204 -8.37 3.81 -16.95
N ASP A 205 -8.97 2.74 -17.48
CA ASP A 205 -9.32 2.64 -18.91
C ASP A 205 -10.78 2.95 -19.28
N LYS A 206 -11.48 3.83 -18.54
CA LYS A 206 -12.73 4.41 -19.04
C LYS A 206 -12.88 5.90 -18.73
N ALA A 207 -12.23 6.72 -19.55
CA ALA A 207 -12.73 8.02 -19.94
C ALA A 207 -12.55 8.14 -21.47
N GLY A 208 -13.60 7.80 -22.20
CA GLY A 208 -13.55 7.73 -23.67
C GLY A 208 -14.86 7.18 -24.26
N ILE A 209 -15.99 7.80 -23.91
CA ILE A 209 -17.21 7.88 -24.74
C ILE A 209 -17.79 9.28 -24.53
#